data_AF-A0A0C2MD02-F1
#
_entry.id   AF-A0A0C2MD02-F1
#
_cell.length_a   1.000
_cell.length_b   1.000
_cell.length_c   1.000
_cell.angle_alpha   90.00
_cell.angle_beta   90.00
_cell.angle_gamma   90.00
#
_symmetry.space_group_name_H-M   'P 1'
#
loop_
_entity.id
_entity.type
_entity.pdbx_description
1 polymer ?
#
loop_
_entity_poly.entity_id
_entity_poly.type
_entity_poly.pdbx_seq_one_letter_code
_entity_poly.pdbx_strand_id
1 'polypeptide(L)'
;MAIIVPIKNRDACLAAFLNHYHRIFHSQGLCYQIFAVIQTADGYYNRGRLLNIGFVEASKQGFDCFIFHDVDEMLLNPHLKYGCENSPANFITRRIKPNHLTPSSNSFGTVCGFSTTTFERINGYSNCYWSYGGENDDLYKRVVKLGFNISRTPAEFGLYFPNSLSQSHKPNLKIVSLNKMFLNSNYSHSEDGLNKLSYKIVSMEYLKLYTRITVNVMTKNDYCLKIFESKGYINSTYNPVLFKDK
;
A
#
# COMPACT_ATOMS: atom_id res chain seq x y z
N MET A 1 5.55 -7.19 -15.03
CA MET A 1 4.99 -7.02 -13.66
C MET A 1 5.51 -5.75 -13.01
N ALA A 2 4.64 -4.94 -12.41
CA ALA A 2 5.01 -3.74 -11.67
C ALA A 2 5.06 -4.04 -10.17
N ILE A 3 6.20 -3.75 -9.53
CA ILE A 3 6.33 -3.80 -8.07
C ILE A 3 6.16 -2.37 -7.54
N ILE A 4 5.05 -2.09 -6.88
CA ILE A 4 4.71 -0.77 -6.37
C ILE A 4 5.11 -0.70 -4.90
N VAL A 5 6.03 0.20 -4.57
CA VAL A 5 6.59 0.37 -3.23
C VAL A 5 6.27 1.78 -2.73
N PRO A 6 5.36 1.96 -1.75
CA PRO A 6 4.99 3.25 -1.23
C PRO A 6 6.02 3.72 -0.19
N ILE A 7 6.44 4.97 -0.25
CA ILE A 7 7.57 5.50 0.53
C ILE A 7 7.22 6.88 1.11
N LYS A 8 7.58 7.09 2.38
CA LYS A 8 7.74 8.42 2.99
C LYS A 8 8.86 8.35 4.03
N ASN A 9 9.91 9.16 3.85
CA ASN A 9 11.06 9.24 4.78
C ASN A 9 11.67 7.85 5.11
N ARG A 10 11.96 7.05 4.06
CA ARG A 10 12.41 5.63 4.17
C ARG A 10 13.53 5.28 3.18
N ASP A 11 14.37 6.23 2.78
CA ASP A 11 15.40 6.01 1.75
C ASP A 11 16.37 4.88 2.09
N ALA A 12 16.77 4.75 3.36
CA ALA A 12 17.63 3.65 3.83
C ALA A 12 16.93 2.29 3.68
N CYS A 13 15.64 2.20 3.99
CA CYS A 13 14.86 0.98 3.77
C CYS A 13 14.73 0.66 2.28
N LEU A 14 14.52 1.67 1.43
CA LEU A 14 14.44 1.48 -0.03
C LEU A 14 15.75 0.94 -0.60
N ALA A 15 16.90 1.46 -0.16
CA ALA A 15 18.20 0.95 -0.59
C ALA A 15 18.39 -0.54 -0.23
N ALA A 16 18.03 -0.93 1.00
CA ALA A 16 18.07 -2.32 1.42
C ALA A 16 17.06 -3.20 0.65
N PHE A 17 15.84 -2.69 0.42
CA PHE A 17 14.81 -3.35 -0.39
C PHE A 17 15.31 -3.65 -1.81
N LEU A 18 15.87 -2.65 -2.50
CA LEU A 18 16.37 -2.81 -3.87
C LEU A 18 17.49 -3.85 -3.92
N ASN A 19 18.46 -3.79 -3.00
CA ASN A 19 19.56 -4.76 -2.95
C ASN A 19 19.06 -6.20 -2.70
N HIS A 20 18.01 -6.37 -1.88
CA HIS A 20 17.42 -7.67 -1.57
C HIS A 20 16.61 -8.22 -2.75
N TYR A 21 15.66 -7.45 -3.26
CA TYR A 21 14.67 -7.92 -4.20
C TYR A 21 15.16 -7.99 -5.64
N HIS A 22 16.10 -7.15 -6.07
CA HIS A 22 16.69 -7.31 -7.40
C HIS A 22 17.35 -8.67 -7.58
N ARG A 23 18.05 -9.16 -6.56
CA ARG A 23 18.71 -10.48 -6.58
C ARG A 23 17.70 -11.61 -6.70
N ILE A 24 16.60 -11.54 -5.93
CA ILE A 24 15.54 -12.56 -5.94
C ILE A 24 14.79 -12.56 -7.27
N PHE A 25 14.31 -11.41 -7.72
CA PHE A 25 13.51 -11.36 -8.94
C PHE A 25 14.34 -11.70 -10.18
N HIS A 26 15.62 -11.34 -10.20
CA HIS A 26 16.55 -11.73 -11.26
C HIS A 26 16.82 -13.24 -11.26
N SER A 27 17.05 -13.87 -10.10
CA SER A 27 17.28 -15.32 -10.04
C SER A 27 16.04 -16.15 -10.44
N GLN A 28 14.85 -15.56 -10.33
CA GLN A 28 13.60 -16.16 -10.78
C GLN A 28 13.29 -15.92 -12.27
N GLY A 29 14.09 -15.13 -12.99
CA GLY A 29 13.87 -14.79 -14.40
C GLY A 29 12.62 -13.94 -14.63
N LEU A 30 12.20 -13.14 -13.65
CA LEU A 30 11.00 -12.31 -13.76
C LEU A 30 11.25 -11.07 -14.63
N CYS A 31 10.29 -10.73 -15.48
CA CYS A 31 10.23 -9.42 -16.14
C CYS A 31 9.46 -8.45 -15.25
N TYR A 32 10.21 -7.59 -14.55
CA TYR A 32 9.64 -6.65 -13.58
C TYR A 32 10.25 -5.26 -13.67
N GLN A 33 9.53 -4.29 -13.12
CA GLN A 33 10.03 -2.95 -12.83
C GLN A 33 9.55 -2.53 -11.44
N ILE A 34 10.45 -1.92 -10.67
CA ILE A 34 10.14 -1.39 -9.35
C ILE A 34 9.75 0.09 -9.50
N PHE A 35 8.61 0.46 -8.94
CA PHE A 35 8.11 1.83 -8.86
C PHE A 35 8.10 2.25 -7.38
N ALA A 36 9.06 3.09 -7.01
CA ALA A 36 9.08 3.72 -5.69
C ALA A 36 8.22 4.99 -5.75
N VAL A 37 7.05 4.95 -5.10
CA VAL A 37 6.11 6.07 -5.06
C VAL A 37 6.32 6.84 -3.77
N ILE A 38 6.97 8.00 -3.88
CA ILE A 38 7.46 8.79 -2.75
C ILE A 38 6.49 9.94 -2.47
N GLN A 39 5.90 9.95 -1.27
CA GLN A 39 5.14 11.10 -0.79
C GLN A 39 6.12 12.23 -0.41
N THR A 40 5.79 13.46 -0.79
CA THR A 40 6.46 14.65 -0.24
C THR A 40 6.38 14.70 1.29
N ALA A 41 7.26 15.48 1.93
CA ALA A 41 7.31 15.58 3.39
C ALA A 41 6.00 16.05 4.03
N ASP A 42 5.23 16.87 3.31
CA ASP A 42 3.97 17.44 3.77
C ASP A 42 2.91 16.37 4.10
N GLY A 43 2.38 16.50 5.33
CA GLY A 43 1.19 15.80 5.79
C GLY A 43 1.36 14.32 6.05
N TYR A 44 0.44 13.69 6.80
CA TYR A 44 0.62 12.29 7.22
C TYR A 44 0.80 11.33 6.05
N TYR A 45 1.50 10.22 6.28
CA TYR A 45 1.68 9.16 5.28
C TYR A 45 0.32 8.60 4.84
N ASN A 46 0.12 8.40 3.54
CA ASN A 46 -1.08 7.78 2.99
C ASN A 46 -0.72 6.61 2.06
N ARG A 47 -0.56 5.43 2.66
CA ARG A 47 -0.12 4.22 1.97
C ARG A 47 -1.05 3.85 0.80
N GLY A 48 -2.36 3.74 1.06
CA GLY A 48 -3.35 3.33 0.07
C GLY A 48 -3.36 4.25 -1.16
N ARG A 49 -3.29 5.57 -0.94
CA ARG A 49 -3.22 6.57 -2.01
C ARG A 49 -1.93 6.43 -2.83
N LEU A 50 -0.78 6.20 -2.21
CA LEU A 50 0.49 5.98 -2.93
C LEU A 50 0.46 4.69 -3.77
N LEU A 51 -0.15 3.61 -3.26
CA LEU A 51 -0.31 2.36 -4.00
C LEU A 51 -1.23 2.55 -5.21
N ASN A 52 -2.35 3.28 -5.05
CA ASN A 52 -3.23 3.65 -6.15
C ASN A 52 -2.50 4.50 -7.22
N ILE A 53 -1.69 5.47 -6.80
CA ILE A 53 -0.86 6.28 -7.72
C ILE A 53 0.11 5.40 -8.50
N GLY A 54 0.83 4.51 -7.80
CA GLY A 54 1.76 3.59 -8.45
C GLY A 54 1.08 2.66 -9.44
N PHE A 55 -0.10 2.16 -9.10
CA PHE A 55 -0.96 1.41 -10.04
C PHE A 55 -1.25 2.24 -11.29
N VAL A 56 -1.82 3.45 -11.14
CA VAL A 56 -2.19 4.30 -12.28
C VAL A 56 -0.98 4.65 -13.16
N GLU A 57 0.15 5.03 -12.58
CA GLU A 57 1.33 5.42 -13.36
C GLU A 57 2.01 4.22 -14.05
N ALA A 58 2.00 3.05 -13.44
CA ALA A 58 2.51 1.83 -14.07
C ALA A 58 1.54 1.28 -15.13
N SER A 59 0.22 1.37 -14.93
CA SER A 59 -0.77 0.96 -15.95
C SER A 59 -0.61 1.74 -17.26
N LYS A 60 -0.27 3.04 -17.19
CA LYS A 60 0.04 3.87 -18.39
C LYS A 60 1.22 3.34 -19.20
N GLN A 61 2.11 2.56 -18.58
CA GLN A 61 3.27 1.94 -19.22
C GLN A 61 2.98 0.50 -19.69
N GLY A 62 1.71 0.05 -19.64
CA GLY A 62 1.29 -1.25 -20.15
C GLY A 62 1.51 -2.42 -19.19
N PHE A 63 1.78 -2.16 -17.90
CA PHE A 63 1.84 -3.21 -16.90
C PHE A 63 0.43 -3.74 -16.58
N ASP A 64 0.32 -5.06 -16.41
CA ASP A 64 -0.95 -5.78 -16.23
C ASP A 64 -1.02 -6.61 -14.94
N CYS A 65 0.12 -6.77 -14.27
CA CYS A 65 0.29 -7.47 -13.01
C CYS A 65 1.01 -6.55 -12.02
N PHE A 66 0.34 -6.29 -10.89
CA PHE A 66 0.78 -5.35 -9.86
C PHE A 66 1.02 -6.06 -8.54
N ILE A 67 2.22 -5.91 -8.00
CA ILE A 67 2.57 -6.35 -6.67
C ILE A 67 2.71 -5.11 -5.80
N PHE A 68 1.84 -4.99 -4.80
CA PHE A 68 1.93 -3.95 -3.79
C PHE A 68 2.80 -4.47 -2.64
N HIS A 69 3.86 -3.74 -2.31
CA HIS A 69 4.89 -4.24 -1.42
C HIS A 69 5.35 -3.18 -0.41
N ASP A 70 5.29 -3.51 0.88
CA ASP A 70 5.88 -2.67 1.93
C ASP A 70 7.42 -2.71 1.86
N VAL A 71 8.04 -1.53 1.92
CA VAL A 71 9.51 -1.39 1.79
C VAL A 71 10.29 -2.08 2.90
N ASP A 72 9.65 -2.37 4.03
CA ASP A 72 10.27 -2.97 5.21
C ASP A 72 9.89 -4.43 5.46
N GLU A 73 9.25 -5.09 4.50
CA GLU A 73 9.06 -6.54 4.52
C GLU A 73 10.11 -7.20 3.63
N MET A 74 10.95 -8.07 4.21
CA MET A 74 12.00 -8.76 3.48
C MET A 74 11.68 -10.24 3.37
N LEU A 75 11.57 -10.76 2.15
CA LEU A 75 11.31 -12.18 1.89
C LEU A 75 12.50 -13.05 2.34
N LEU A 76 12.23 -14.09 3.14
CA LEU A 76 13.26 -15.04 3.58
C LEU A 76 13.52 -16.14 2.55
N ASN A 77 12.46 -16.70 1.94
CA ASN A 77 12.58 -17.81 1.00
C ASN A 77 12.58 -17.29 -0.45
N PRO A 78 13.72 -17.29 -1.16
CA PRO A 78 13.81 -16.75 -2.53
C PRO A 78 13.10 -17.60 -3.58
N HIS A 79 12.50 -18.74 -3.21
CA HIS A 79 11.71 -19.58 -4.12
C HIS A 79 10.23 -19.19 -4.20
N LEU A 80 9.77 -18.23 -3.37
CA LEU A 80 8.43 -17.67 -3.50
C LEU A 80 8.28 -16.97 -4.86
N LYS A 81 7.42 -17.50 -5.73
CA LYS A 81 7.10 -16.88 -7.01
C LYS A 81 6.07 -15.77 -6.85
N TYR A 82 6.39 -14.61 -7.38
CA TYR A 82 5.47 -13.48 -7.49
C TYR A 82 4.72 -13.53 -8.83
N GLY A 83 3.44 -13.20 -8.81
CA GLY A 83 2.62 -13.16 -10.00
C GLY A 83 1.19 -12.74 -9.72
N CYS A 84 0.46 -12.41 -10.77
CA CYS A 84 -0.95 -12.02 -10.69
C CYS A 84 -1.73 -13.06 -11.48
N GLU A 85 -2.04 -14.16 -10.80
CA GLU A 85 -2.95 -15.18 -11.33
C GLU A 85 -4.38 -14.62 -11.45
N ASN A 86 -5.37 -15.48 -11.68
CA ASN A 86 -6.78 -15.08 -11.84
C ASN A 86 -7.44 -14.55 -10.54
N SER A 87 -6.70 -14.49 -9.43
CA SER A 87 -7.19 -14.13 -8.11
C SER A 87 -6.22 -13.18 -7.42
N PRO A 88 -6.69 -12.27 -6.53
CA PRO A 88 -5.81 -11.51 -5.64
C PRO A 88 -4.88 -12.45 -4.88
N ALA A 89 -3.58 -12.17 -4.91
CA ALA A 89 -2.56 -12.99 -4.26
C ALA A 89 -2.09 -12.35 -2.95
N ASN A 90 -1.87 -13.16 -1.93
CA ASN A 90 -1.27 -12.78 -0.65
C ASN A 90 0.05 -13.51 -0.47
N PHE A 91 1.16 -12.77 -0.54
CA PHE A 91 2.50 -13.34 -0.53
C PHE A 91 3.09 -13.49 0.86
N ILE A 92 2.62 -12.72 1.83
CA ILE A 92 3.07 -12.78 3.23
C ILE A 92 2.10 -13.61 4.06
N THR A 93 2.57 -14.75 4.57
CA THR A 93 1.78 -15.70 5.38
C THR A 93 2.31 -15.79 6.81
N ARG A 94 3.62 -15.55 6.99
CA ARG A 94 4.29 -15.53 8.29
C ARG A 94 5.29 -14.39 8.32
N ARG A 95 5.37 -13.72 9.48
CA ARG A 95 6.36 -12.67 9.74
C ARG A 95 7.16 -13.04 10.98
N ILE A 96 8.48 -12.99 10.87
CA ILE A 96 9.40 -13.15 12.00
C ILE A 96 9.28 -11.92 12.90
N LYS A 97 9.05 -12.12 14.21
CA LYS A 97 9.21 -11.09 15.24
C LYS A 97 10.34 -11.50 16.18
N PRO A 98 10.99 -10.55 16.89
CA PRO A 98 12.16 -10.82 17.73
C PRO A 98 12.01 -12.02 18.69
N ASN A 99 10.79 -12.32 19.16
CA ASN A 99 10.55 -13.39 20.13
C ASN A 99 9.53 -14.47 19.71
N HIS A 100 8.82 -14.32 18.58
CA HIS A 100 7.79 -15.29 18.17
C HIS A 100 7.54 -15.29 16.66
N LEU A 101 7.25 -16.46 16.09
CA LEU A 101 6.63 -16.57 14.76
C LEU A 101 5.14 -16.33 14.90
N THR A 102 4.65 -15.17 14.45
CA THR A 102 3.20 -14.92 14.43
C THR A 102 2.62 -15.42 13.10
N PRO A 103 1.61 -16.31 13.10
CA PRO A 103 0.80 -16.54 11.91
C PRO A 103 0.24 -15.19 11.44
N SER A 104 0.39 -14.83 10.17
CA SER A 104 -0.28 -13.66 9.62
C SER A 104 -1.70 -14.01 9.13
N SER A 105 -2.32 -15.05 9.72
CA SER A 105 -3.21 -15.98 9.00
C SER A 105 -4.44 -15.35 8.36
N ASN A 106 -4.82 -14.12 8.71
CA ASN A 106 -5.91 -13.39 8.04
C ASN A 106 -5.53 -12.02 7.46
N SER A 107 -4.33 -11.49 7.69
CA SER A 107 -3.95 -10.19 7.11
C SER A 107 -3.75 -10.30 5.60
N PHE A 108 -4.17 -9.26 4.88
CA PHE A 108 -4.02 -9.09 3.44
C PHE A 108 -3.68 -7.62 3.16
N GLY A 109 -2.85 -7.34 2.15
CA GLY A 109 -2.54 -5.96 1.74
C GLY A 109 -1.12 -5.48 2.01
N THR A 110 -0.34 -6.17 2.86
CA THR A 110 1.07 -5.86 3.16
C THR A 110 2.00 -6.20 1.99
N VAL A 111 1.96 -7.45 1.51
CA VAL A 111 2.56 -7.88 0.25
C VAL A 111 1.52 -8.69 -0.52
N CYS A 112 0.94 -8.09 -1.55
CA CYS A 112 -0.15 -8.69 -2.31
C CYS A 112 -0.07 -8.39 -3.80
N GLY A 113 -0.77 -9.19 -4.61
CA GLY A 113 -0.75 -9.13 -6.06
C GLY A 113 -2.15 -9.01 -6.65
N PHE A 114 -2.28 -8.24 -7.72
CA PHE A 114 -3.54 -8.06 -8.46
C PHE A 114 -3.29 -7.94 -9.96
N SER A 115 -4.21 -8.51 -10.75
CA SER A 115 -4.35 -8.11 -12.15
C SER A 115 -4.98 -6.72 -12.25
N THR A 116 -4.77 -6.03 -13.38
CA THR A 116 -5.43 -4.74 -13.69
C THR A 116 -6.94 -4.83 -13.46
N THR A 117 -7.58 -5.83 -14.08
CA THR A 117 -9.03 -6.01 -14.07
C THR A 117 -9.58 -6.20 -12.66
N THR A 118 -8.87 -6.94 -11.82
CA THR A 118 -9.27 -7.19 -10.44
C THR A 118 -9.14 -5.92 -9.60
N PHE A 119 -8.01 -5.21 -9.73
CA PHE A 119 -7.73 -4.02 -8.95
C PHE A 119 -8.67 -2.86 -9.29
N GLU A 120 -9.00 -2.68 -10.58
CA GLU A 120 -10.01 -1.72 -11.04
C GLU A 120 -11.41 -2.07 -10.52
N ARG A 121 -11.79 -3.36 -10.57
CA ARG A 121 -13.12 -3.81 -10.13
C ARG A 121 -13.35 -3.57 -8.63
N ILE A 122 -12.31 -3.65 -7.80
CA ILE A 122 -12.40 -3.31 -6.37
C ILE A 122 -12.27 -1.80 -6.09
N ASN A 123 -12.12 -0.97 -7.12
CA ASN A 123 -11.84 0.46 -7.04
C ASN A 123 -10.54 0.79 -6.27
N GLY A 124 -9.53 -0.07 -6.36
CA GLY A 124 -8.25 0.04 -5.66
C GLY A 124 -8.35 0.15 -4.13
N TYR A 125 -7.32 0.72 -3.51
CA TYR A 125 -7.31 1.04 -2.07
C TYR A 125 -8.19 2.25 -1.77
N SER A 126 -8.64 2.37 -0.51
CA SER A 126 -9.14 3.64 0.01
C SER A 126 -8.05 4.72 0.00
N ASN A 127 -8.41 5.95 -0.36
CA ASN A 127 -7.51 7.11 -0.28
C ASN A 127 -7.62 7.86 1.05
N CYS A 128 -8.46 7.42 1.98
CA CYS A 128 -8.83 8.17 3.17
C CYS A 128 -8.15 7.68 4.46
N TYR A 129 -7.35 6.62 4.39
CA TYR A 129 -6.50 6.20 5.51
C TYR A 129 -5.19 6.99 5.54
N TRP A 130 -5.10 7.88 6.52
CA TRP A 130 -3.89 8.64 6.81
C TRP A 130 -3.16 8.04 8.02
N SER A 131 -1.85 8.29 8.14
CA SER A 131 -1.00 7.60 9.12
C SER A 131 -1.04 6.07 8.88
N TYR A 132 -0.90 5.27 9.93
CA TYR A 132 -0.93 3.81 9.85
C TYR A 132 -2.27 3.25 10.35
N GLY A 133 -2.78 2.22 9.67
CA GLY A 133 -3.83 1.33 10.16
C GLY A 133 -5.17 1.49 9.44
N GLY A 134 -5.80 0.34 9.16
CA GLY A 134 -7.14 0.22 8.58
C GLY A 134 -7.17 0.07 7.05
N GLU A 135 -6.15 0.52 6.33
CA GLU A 135 -6.11 0.50 4.87
C GLU A 135 -6.05 -0.92 4.28
N ASN A 136 -5.35 -1.82 4.96
CA ASN A 136 -5.22 -3.23 4.58
C ASN A 136 -6.50 -4.01 4.89
N ASP A 137 -7.13 -3.73 6.03
CA ASP A 137 -8.41 -4.34 6.41
C ASP A 137 -9.54 -3.88 5.48
N ASP A 138 -9.51 -2.61 5.08
CA ASP A 138 -10.43 -2.05 4.10
C ASP A 138 -10.28 -2.70 2.72
N LEU A 139 -9.03 -2.84 2.24
CA LEU A 139 -8.73 -3.56 1.01
C LEU A 139 -9.29 -5.00 1.06
N TYR A 140 -9.08 -5.70 2.17
CA TYR A 140 -9.63 -7.03 2.37
C TYR A 140 -11.18 -7.04 2.26
N LYS A 141 -11.86 -6.08 2.90
CA LYS A 141 -13.32 -5.92 2.78
C LYS A 141 -13.76 -5.67 1.34
N ARG A 142 -13.02 -4.86 0.57
CA ARG A 142 -13.30 -4.60 -0.86
C ARG A 142 -13.23 -5.87 -1.70
N VAL A 143 -12.19 -6.68 -1.48
CA VAL A 143 -11.97 -7.94 -2.20
C VAL A 143 -13.06 -8.95 -1.88
N VAL A 144 -13.32 -9.20 -0.59
CA VAL A 144 -14.31 -10.21 -0.15
C VAL A 144 -15.73 -9.80 -0.54
N LYS A 145 -16.08 -8.51 -0.45
CA LYS A 145 -17.42 -8.01 -0.84
C LYS A 145 -17.76 -8.28 -2.30
N LEU A 146 -16.74 -8.36 -3.17
CA LEU A 146 -16.90 -8.65 -4.60
C LEU A 146 -16.75 -10.14 -4.93
N GLY A 147 -16.64 -11.01 -3.92
CA GLY A 147 -16.63 -12.46 -4.08
C GLY A 147 -15.31 -13.03 -4.58
N PHE A 148 -14.23 -12.26 -4.55
CA PHE A 148 -12.91 -12.77 -4.94
C PHE A 148 -12.34 -13.67 -3.86
N ASN A 149 -11.82 -14.83 -4.27
CA ASN A 149 -11.04 -15.70 -3.39
C ASN A 149 -9.57 -15.24 -3.39
N ILE A 150 -8.95 -15.12 -2.22
CA ILE A 150 -7.56 -14.69 -2.10
C ILE A 150 -6.66 -15.93 -2.18
N SER A 151 -5.80 -15.99 -3.19
CA SER A 151 -4.74 -16.98 -3.28
C SER A 151 -3.70 -16.69 -2.21
N ARG A 152 -3.49 -17.61 -1.26
CA ARG A 152 -2.53 -17.43 -0.16
C ARG A 152 -1.34 -18.35 -0.38
N THR A 153 -0.13 -17.76 -0.36
CA THR A 153 1.11 -18.51 -0.46
C THR A 153 1.27 -19.50 0.70
N PRO A 154 1.76 -20.74 0.45
CA PRO A 154 2.09 -21.68 1.51
C PRO A 154 3.10 -21.11 2.52
N ALA A 155 2.93 -21.46 3.79
CA ALA A 155 3.69 -20.88 4.90
C ALA A 155 5.21 -21.04 4.80
N GLU A 156 5.69 -22.09 4.11
CA GLU A 156 7.11 -22.36 3.85
C GLU A 156 7.77 -21.38 2.86
N PHE A 157 6.98 -20.78 1.95
CA PHE A 157 7.47 -19.80 0.98
C PHE A 157 7.18 -18.37 1.44
N GLY A 158 6.01 -18.13 2.04
CA GLY A 158 5.54 -16.80 2.45
C GLY A 158 6.08 -16.29 3.79
N LEU A 159 7.36 -16.56 4.10
CA LEU A 159 8.01 -16.14 5.35
C LEU A 159 8.84 -14.86 5.15
N TYR A 160 8.52 -13.82 5.91
CA TYR A 160 9.15 -12.51 5.83
C TYR A 160 9.77 -12.10 7.17
N PHE A 161 10.74 -11.20 7.13
CA PHE A 161 11.33 -10.56 8.30
C PHE A 161 11.34 -9.03 8.13
N PRO A 162 11.27 -8.27 9.23
CA PRO A 162 11.32 -6.82 9.15
C PRO A 162 12.70 -6.35 8.68
N ASN A 163 12.72 -5.34 7.82
CA ASN A 163 13.94 -4.62 7.50
C ASN A 163 14.51 -3.95 8.76
N SER A 164 15.75 -4.26 9.10
CA SER A 164 16.41 -3.77 10.33
C SER A 164 16.60 -2.26 10.37
N LEU A 165 16.53 -1.58 9.22
CA LEU A 165 16.60 -0.13 9.10
C LEU A 165 15.23 0.55 9.31
N SER A 166 14.15 -0.23 9.45
CA SER A 166 12.82 0.31 9.69
C SER A 166 12.75 0.94 11.08
N GLN A 167 12.43 2.22 11.12
CA GLN A 167 12.25 2.96 12.37
C GLN A 167 10.80 2.84 12.84
N SER A 168 10.61 2.60 14.14
CA SER A 168 9.28 2.63 14.73
C SER A 168 8.68 4.03 14.61
N HIS A 169 7.53 4.15 13.94
CA HIS A 169 6.80 5.40 13.88
C HIS A 169 5.68 5.34 14.91
N LYS A 170 5.62 6.33 15.80
CA LYS A 170 4.50 6.48 16.72
C LYS A 170 3.33 7.03 15.90
N PRO A 171 2.28 6.24 15.64
CA PRO A 171 1.15 6.73 14.86
C PRO A 171 0.42 7.82 15.66
N ASN A 172 -0.16 8.79 14.95
CA ASN A 172 -1.05 9.75 15.60
C ASN A 172 -2.32 9.02 16.08
N LEU A 173 -2.48 8.91 17.41
CA LEU A 173 -3.59 8.16 18.02
C LEU A 173 -4.98 8.69 17.62
N LYS A 174 -5.12 10.00 17.37
CA LYS A 174 -6.39 10.58 16.91
C LYS A 174 -6.76 10.08 15.52
N ILE A 175 -5.77 10.03 14.62
CA ILE A 175 -5.97 9.51 13.26
C ILE A 175 -6.23 7.99 13.31
N VAL A 176 -5.53 7.25 14.16
CA VAL A 176 -5.81 5.81 14.34
C VAL A 176 -7.26 5.58 14.79
N SER A 177 -7.77 6.37 15.73
CA SER A 177 -9.17 6.29 16.16
C SER A 177 -10.13 6.63 15.01
N LEU A 178 -9.83 7.67 14.24
CA LEU A 178 -10.61 8.04 13.04
C LEU A 178 -10.64 6.90 12.00
N ASN A 179 -9.48 6.31 11.70
CA ASN A 179 -9.36 5.19 10.76
C ASN A 179 -10.19 3.98 11.23
N LYS A 180 -10.22 3.69 12.54
CA LYS A 180 -11.08 2.63 13.11
C LYS A 180 -12.57 2.93 12.94
N MET A 181 -12.99 4.18 13.19
CA MET A 181 -14.37 4.60 12.98
C MET A 181 -14.77 4.48 11.51
N PHE A 182 -13.89 4.92 10.60
CA PHE A 182 -14.12 4.81 9.16
C PHE A 182 -14.17 3.35 8.69
N LEU A 183 -13.25 2.50 9.14
CA LEU A 183 -13.24 1.07 8.80
C LEU A 183 -14.52 0.35 9.25
N ASN A 184 -15.08 0.72 10.39
CA ASN A 184 -16.31 0.10 10.94
C ASN A 184 -17.59 0.75 10.43
N SER A 185 -17.48 1.71 9.52
CA SER A 185 -18.63 2.37 8.93
C SER A 185 -19.22 1.60 7.75
N ASN A 186 -20.47 1.93 7.42
CA ASN A 186 -21.13 1.44 6.20
C ASN A 186 -20.88 2.37 5.01
N TYR A 187 -19.68 2.96 4.89
CA TYR A 187 -19.37 3.80 3.75
C TYR A 187 -19.34 2.97 2.45
N SER A 188 -19.67 3.59 1.32
CA SER A 188 -19.63 2.88 0.04
C SER A 188 -18.22 2.94 -0.55
N HIS A 189 -17.67 1.79 -0.95
CA HIS A 189 -16.40 1.74 -1.69
C HIS A 189 -16.46 2.47 -3.05
N SER A 190 -17.65 2.82 -3.55
CA SER A 190 -17.81 3.67 -4.74
C SER A 190 -17.57 5.17 -4.45
N GLU A 191 -17.62 5.59 -3.19
CA GLU A 191 -17.38 6.98 -2.76
C GLU A 191 -15.88 7.29 -2.59
N ASP A 192 -15.03 6.26 -2.53
CA ASP A 192 -13.60 6.39 -2.25
C ASP A 192 -12.78 5.26 -2.90
N GLY A 193 -11.78 5.64 -3.69
CA GLY A 193 -10.86 4.71 -4.36
C GLY A 193 -10.23 5.32 -5.61
N LEU A 194 -9.88 4.49 -6.60
CA LEU A 194 -9.30 4.93 -7.87
C LEU A 194 -10.12 6.03 -8.56
N ASN A 195 -11.44 5.92 -8.54
CA ASN A 195 -12.36 6.87 -9.16
C ASN A 195 -12.33 8.29 -8.54
N LYS A 196 -11.75 8.45 -7.35
CA LYS A 196 -11.60 9.74 -6.65
C LYS A 196 -10.13 10.11 -6.41
N LEU A 197 -9.20 9.35 -6.96
CA LEU A 197 -7.77 9.54 -6.75
C LEU A 197 -7.34 10.94 -7.25
N SER A 198 -6.69 11.70 -6.38
CA SER A 198 -6.17 13.03 -6.70
C SER A 198 -4.77 13.22 -6.12
N TYR A 199 -3.86 13.69 -6.96
CA TYR A 199 -2.44 13.89 -6.64
C TYR A 199 -1.79 14.78 -7.69
N LYS A 200 -0.61 15.32 -7.36
CA LYS A 200 0.26 16.01 -8.31
C LYS A 200 1.60 15.30 -8.36
N ILE A 201 2.04 14.94 -9.57
CA ILE A 201 3.42 14.49 -9.79
C ILE A 201 4.35 15.69 -9.61
N VAL A 202 5.32 15.56 -8.71
CA VAL A 202 6.40 16.52 -8.48
C VAL A 202 7.58 16.19 -9.38
N SER A 203 7.97 14.92 -9.43
CA SER A 203 9.01 14.42 -10.33
C SER A 203 8.75 12.96 -10.72
N MET A 204 9.23 12.58 -11.90
CA MET A 204 9.28 11.20 -12.36
C MET A 204 10.67 10.94 -12.96
N GLU A 205 11.40 10.00 -12.39
CA GLU A 205 12.80 9.74 -12.73
C GLU A 205 13.02 8.25 -12.98
N TYR A 206 13.54 7.92 -14.16
CA TYR A 206 13.84 6.55 -14.58
C TYR A 206 15.30 6.24 -14.22
N LEU A 207 15.50 5.59 -13.07
CA LEU A 207 16.82 5.22 -12.58
C LEU A 207 17.14 3.77 -12.99
N LYS A 208 18.43 3.41 -12.93
CA LYS A 208 18.92 2.09 -13.34
C LYS A 208 18.24 0.93 -12.62
N LEU A 209 17.88 1.11 -11.34
CA LEU A 209 17.32 0.07 -10.48
C LEU A 209 15.80 0.20 -10.32
N TYR A 210 15.24 1.40 -10.43
CA TYR A 210 13.82 1.62 -10.18
C TYR A 210 13.35 2.93 -10.82
N THR A 211 12.04 3.07 -10.99
CA THR A 211 11.42 4.36 -11.31
C THR A 211 11.03 5.06 -10.02
N ARG A 212 11.50 6.29 -9.84
CA ARG A 212 11.15 7.16 -8.71
C ARG A 212 10.01 8.08 -9.13
N ILE A 213 8.88 8.01 -8.43
CA ILE A 213 7.73 8.88 -8.65
C ILE A 213 7.50 9.68 -7.39
N THR A 214 7.87 10.96 -7.39
CA THR A 214 7.63 11.86 -6.26
C THR A 214 6.29 12.54 -6.43
N VAL A 215 5.41 12.43 -5.45
CA VAL A 215 4.03 12.95 -5.53
C VAL A 215 3.66 13.78 -4.31
N ASN A 216 2.91 14.85 -4.57
CA ASN A 216 2.18 15.58 -3.56
C ASN A 216 0.73 15.07 -3.55
N VAL A 217 0.34 14.50 -2.41
CA VAL A 217 -1.00 13.95 -2.17
C VAL A 217 -1.90 14.88 -1.35
N MET A 218 -1.35 16.01 -0.89
CA MET A 218 -2.08 17.00 -0.12
C MET A 218 -2.84 17.91 -1.07
N THR A 219 -4.16 17.89 -1.00
CA THR A 219 -5.02 18.79 -1.78
C THR A 219 -5.71 19.78 -0.83
N LYS A 220 -5.88 21.03 -1.26
CA LYS A 220 -6.52 22.07 -0.43
C LYS A 220 -7.97 21.72 -0.05
N ASN A 221 -8.64 20.89 -0.87
CA ASN A 221 -10.02 20.46 -0.71
C ASN A 221 -10.11 18.92 -0.73
N ASP A 222 -9.40 18.24 0.16
CA ASP A 222 -9.41 16.79 0.22
C ASP A 222 -10.82 16.26 0.53
N TYR A 223 -11.37 15.44 -0.37
CA TYR A 223 -12.74 14.93 -0.25
C TYR A 223 -12.91 13.99 0.96
N CYS A 224 -11.84 13.39 1.46
CA CYS A 224 -11.90 12.54 2.64
C CYS A 224 -12.38 13.32 3.88
N LEU A 225 -12.05 14.62 3.99
CA LEU A 225 -12.60 15.47 5.05
C LEU A 225 -14.12 15.56 4.96
N LYS A 226 -14.66 15.76 3.75
CA LYS A 226 -16.11 15.83 3.53
C LYS A 226 -16.80 14.50 3.85
N ILE A 227 -16.16 13.37 3.52
CA ILE A 227 -16.67 12.05 3.91
C ILE A 227 -16.74 11.97 5.45
N PHE A 228 -15.67 12.31 6.15
CA PHE A 228 -15.61 12.24 7.61
C PHE A 228 -16.61 13.18 8.30
N GLU A 229 -16.79 14.40 7.78
CA GLU A 229 -17.81 15.35 8.26
C GLU A 229 -19.23 14.81 8.04
N SER A 230 -19.55 14.32 6.83
CA SER A 230 -20.88 13.82 6.49
C SER A 230 -21.32 12.61 7.34
N LYS A 231 -20.35 11.85 7.85
CA LYS A 231 -20.58 10.70 8.73
C LYS A 231 -20.47 11.04 10.22
N GLY A 232 -20.22 12.30 10.57
CA GLY A 232 -20.13 12.78 11.95
C GLY A 232 -18.87 12.30 12.70
N TYR A 233 -17.81 11.91 12.00
CA TYR A 233 -16.54 11.50 12.65
C TYR A 233 -15.71 12.68 13.11
N ILE A 234 -15.93 13.82 12.48
CA ILE A 234 -15.31 15.11 12.81
C ILE A 234 -16.40 16.20 12.77
N ASN A 235 -16.33 17.16 13.69
CA ASN A 235 -17.19 18.36 13.65
C ASN A 235 -16.52 19.45 12.81
N SER A 236 -17.26 20.46 12.34
CA SER A 236 -16.74 21.61 11.57
C SER A 236 -15.65 22.44 12.28
N THR A 237 -15.44 22.21 13.58
CA THR A 237 -14.34 22.75 14.40
C THR A 237 -13.08 21.86 14.43
N TYR A 238 -13.12 20.66 13.84
CA TYR A 238 -11.97 19.77 13.69
C TYR A 238 -11.13 20.25 12.50
N ASN A 239 -10.15 21.07 12.85
CA ASN A 239 -9.27 21.85 11.98
C ASN A 239 -8.75 21.07 10.73
N PRO A 240 -8.70 21.67 9.53
CA PRO A 240 -8.00 21.14 8.33
C PRO A 240 -6.50 20.80 8.53
N VAL A 241 -5.98 21.00 9.74
CA VAL A 241 -4.65 20.59 10.24
C VAL A 241 -4.55 19.09 10.53
N LEU A 242 -5.65 18.32 10.52
CA LEU A 242 -5.63 16.86 10.74
C LEU A 242 -4.65 16.09 9.87
N PHE A 243 -4.44 16.56 8.64
CA PHE A 243 -3.56 15.91 7.68
C PHE A 243 -2.25 16.64 7.46
N LYS A 244 -1.98 17.74 8.17
CA LYS A 244 -0.67 18.42 8.14
C LYS A 244 0.17 17.91 9.30
N ASP A 245 1.37 17.42 9.01
CA ASP A 245 2.37 17.19 10.06
C ASP A 245 2.67 18.53 10.73
N LYS A 246 2.66 18.56 12.07
CA LYS A 246 3.00 19.76 12.86
C LYS A 246 4.47 20.10 12.73
#